data_AF-A0A1F2S4T1-F1
#
_entry.id   AF-A0A1F2S4T1-F1
#
_cell.length_a   1.000
_cell.length_b   1.000
_cell.length_c   1.000
_cell.angle_alpha   90.00
_cell.angle_beta   90.00
_cell.angle_gamma   90.00
#
_symmetry.space_group_name_H-M   'P 1'
#
loop_
_entity.id
_entity.type
_entity.pdbx_description
1 polymer ?
#
loop_
_entity_poly.entity_id
_entity_poly.type
_entity_poly.pdbx_seq_one_letter_code
_entity_poly.pdbx_strand_id
1 'polypeptide(L)'
;MDARKREQNERKFGTWRNLPDGGRLYSYEVEGRSGWRARYVKEVDAEELTVRFYQDVYDGEGRLREVHHKYPIDLGHQQVTGEEP
;
A
#
# COMPACT_ATOMS: atom_id res chain seq x y z
N MET A 1 -5.69 -17.00 12.73
CA MET A 1 -6.20 -16.35 11.50
C MET A 1 -7.51 -15.65 11.80
N ASP A 2 -7.50 -14.31 11.86
CA ASP A 2 -8.69 -13.50 12.15
C ASP A 2 -9.57 -13.29 10.91
N ALA A 3 -10.51 -14.20 10.67
CA ALA A 3 -11.40 -14.17 9.51
C ALA A 3 -12.21 -12.86 9.37
N ARG A 4 -12.63 -12.26 10.49
CA ARG A 4 -13.36 -10.97 10.47
C ARG A 4 -12.48 -9.80 10.02
N LYS A 5 -11.20 -9.82 10.40
CA LYS A 5 -10.24 -8.77 10.05
C LYS A 5 -9.85 -8.84 8.59
N ARG A 6 -9.71 -10.07 8.09
CA ARG A 6 -9.57 -10.35 6.66
C ARG A 6 -10.71 -9.79 5.84
N GLU A 7 -11.95 -10.12 6.17
CA GLU A 7 -13.13 -9.64 5.44
C GLU A 7 -13.19 -8.10 5.41
N GLN A 8 -12.84 -7.44 6.52
CA GLN A 8 -12.74 -5.98 6.58
C GLN A 8 -11.65 -5.43 5.66
N ASN A 9 -10.47 -6.06 5.63
CA ASN A 9 -9.38 -5.67 4.72
C ASN A 9 -9.79 -5.89 3.26
N GLU A 10 -10.38 -7.03 2.92
CA GLU A 10 -10.86 -7.34 1.56
C GLU A 10 -11.90 -6.32 1.10
N ARG A 11 -12.89 -5.99 1.95
CA ARG A 11 -13.90 -4.97 1.63
C ARG A 11 -13.32 -3.57 1.49
N LYS A 12 -12.33 -3.21 2.30
CA LYS A 12 -11.73 -1.86 2.30
C LYS A 12 -10.79 -1.65 1.11
N PHE A 13 -9.97 -2.66 0.80
CA PHE A 13 -8.92 -2.53 -0.21
C PHE A 13 -9.37 -3.05 -1.58
N GLY A 14 -10.28 -4.01 -1.65
CA GLY A 14 -10.84 -4.53 -2.91
C GLY A 14 -9.88 -5.36 -3.77
N THR A 15 -8.56 -5.16 -3.63
CA THR A 15 -7.52 -5.96 -4.29
C THR A 15 -6.55 -6.52 -3.26
N TRP A 16 -6.18 -7.80 -3.40
CA TRP A 16 -5.16 -8.43 -2.57
C TRP A 16 -4.44 -9.56 -3.29
N ARG A 17 -3.23 -9.88 -2.82
CA ARG A 17 -2.50 -11.09 -3.18
C ARG A 17 -2.03 -11.83 -1.93
N ASN A 18 -1.99 -13.16 -2.01
CA ASN A 18 -1.40 -13.98 -0.96
C ASN A 18 0.13 -13.91 -1.06
N LEU A 19 0.81 -13.88 0.08
CA LEU A 19 2.26 -13.89 0.20
C LEU A 19 2.76 -15.29 0.61
N PRO A 20 4.01 -15.67 0.28
CA PRO A 20 4.55 -17.01 0.53
C PRO A 20 4.63 -17.40 2.01
N ASP A 21 4.72 -16.42 2.90
CA ASP A 21 4.73 -16.53 4.35
C ASP A 21 3.33 -16.74 4.97
N GLY A 22 2.30 -16.87 4.13
CA GLY A 22 0.90 -16.99 4.56
C GLY A 22 0.22 -15.64 4.82
N GLY A 23 0.96 -14.54 4.69
CA GLY A 23 0.46 -13.18 4.77
C GLY A 23 -0.31 -12.75 3.52
N ARG A 24 -0.73 -11.48 3.52
CA ARG A 24 -1.43 -10.86 2.39
C ARG A 24 -0.99 -9.43 2.18
N LEU A 25 -0.92 -9.06 0.91
CA LEU A 25 -0.71 -7.68 0.49
C LEU A 25 -2.02 -7.18 -0.12
N TYR A 26 -2.68 -6.29 0.61
CA TYR A 26 -3.88 -5.59 0.21
C TYR A 26 -3.49 -4.27 -0.46
N SER A 27 -4.21 -3.87 -1.51
CA SER A 27 -4.03 -2.55 -2.11
C SER A 27 -5.33 -1.96 -2.65
N TYR A 28 -5.48 -0.64 -2.57
CA TYR A 28 -6.49 0.10 -3.35
C TYR A 28 -5.86 1.33 -3.99
N GLU A 29 -6.44 1.75 -5.10
CA GLU A 29 -6.01 2.93 -5.84
C GLU A 29 -7.07 4.03 -5.72
N VAL A 30 -6.59 5.27 -5.62
CA VAL A 30 -7.40 6.48 -5.61
C VAL A 30 -6.90 7.38 -6.71
N GLU A 31 -7.77 7.66 -7.68
CA GLU A 31 -7.49 8.61 -8.74
C GLU A 31 -7.66 10.04 -8.22
N GLY A 32 -6.62 10.84 -8.38
CA GLY A 32 -6.57 12.24 -8.05
C GLY A 32 -6.84 13.13 -9.26
N ARG A 33 -6.57 14.43 -9.11
CA ARG A 33 -6.69 15.40 -10.20
C ARG A 33 -5.56 15.22 -11.22
N SER A 34 -5.84 15.59 -12.47
CA SER A 34 -4.82 15.65 -13.53
C SER A 34 -4.09 14.32 -13.80
N GLY A 35 -4.78 13.19 -13.62
CA GLY A 35 -4.23 11.85 -13.86
C GLY A 35 -3.32 11.31 -12.74
N TRP A 36 -3.09 12.08 -11.68
CA TRP A 36 -2.35 11.59 -10.52
C TRP A 36 -3.10 10.44 -9.87
N ARG A 37 -2.38 9.48 -9.31
CA ARG A 37 -2.98 8.35 -8.60
C ARG A 37 -2.21 8.06 -7.32
N ALA A 38 -2.94 7.74 -6.26
CA ALA A 38 -2.36 7.25 -5.03
C ALA A 38 -2.73 5.78 -4.85
N ARG A 39 -1.74 4.92 -4.58
CA ARG A 39 -1.96 3.52 -4.25
C ARG A 39 -1.62 3.29 -2.79
N TYR A 40 -2.62 2.90 -2.02
CA TYR A 40 -2.43 2.49 -0.63
C TYR A 40 -2.14 1.00 -0.61
N VAL A 41 -1.07 0.62 0.08
CA VAL A 41 -0.64 -0.78 0.19
C VAL A 41 -0.51 -1.15 1.66
N LYS A 42 -1.20 -2.21 2.06
CA LYS A 42 -1.17 -2.78 3.40
C LYS A 42 -0.72 -4.23 3.34
N GLU A 43 0.39 -4.52 3.98
CA GLU A 43 0.90 -5.86 4.18
C GLU A 43 0.52 -6.37 5.56
N VAL A 44 0.04 -7.61 5.62
CA VAL A 44 -0.24 -8.31 6.87
C VAL A 44 0.41 -9.69 6.86
N ASP A 45 0.68 -10.23 8.04
CA ASP A 45 1.13 -11.60 8.23
C ASP A 45 -0.02 -12.62 8.17
N ALA A 46 0.29 -13.89 8.41
CA ALA A 46 -0.69 -14.99 8.42
C ALA A 46 -1.79 -14.84 9.49
N GLU A 47 -1.56 -14.00 10.50
CA GLU A 47 -2.51 -13.69 11.57
C GLU A 47 -3.31 -12.41 11.29
N GLU A 48 -3.17 -11.81 10.10
CA GLU A 48 -3.73 -10.51 9.72
C GLU A 48 -3.21 -9.34 10.59
N LEU A 49 -2.03 -9.47 11.22
CA LEU A 49 -1.35 -8.36 11.87
C LEU A 49 -0.65 -7.50 10.82
N THR A 50 -0.82 -6.18 10.90
CA THR A 50 -0.18 -5.25 9.96
C THR A 50 1.33 -5.35 10.12
N VAL A 51 2.03 -5.66 9.04
CA VAL A 51 3.51 -5.67 8.98
C VAL A 51 3.99 -4.37 8.36
N ARG A 52 3.30 -3.89 7.31
CA ARG A 52 3.65 -2.64 6.63
C ARG A 52 2.41 -1.92 6.15
N PHE A 53 2.45 -0.58 6.20
CA PHE A 53 1.44 0.24 5.54
C PHE A 53 2.11 1.45 4.91
N TYR A 54 1.88 1.63 3.61
CA TYR A 54 2.47 2.73 2.85
C TYR A 54 1.55 3.20 1.74
N GLN A 55 1.83 4.39 1.25
CA GLN A 55 1.11 5.02 0.16
C GLN A 55 2.10 5.44 -0.90
N ASP A 56 1.94 4.90 -2.09
CA ASP A 56 2.65 5.34 -3.28
C ASP A 56 1.84 6.44 -3.96
N VAL A 57 2.49 7.50 -4.41
CA VAL A 57 1.87 8.57 -5.21
C VAL A 57 2.56 8.58 -6.56
N TYR A 58 1.76 8.38 -7.61
CA TYR A 58 2.20 8.44 -8.98
C TYR A 58 1.66 9.69 -9.67
N ASP A 59 2.46 10.26 -10.56
CA ASP A 59 2.04 11.36 -11.43
C ASP A 59 1.10 10.90 -12.56
N GLY A 60 0.64 11.85 -13.37
CA GLY A 60 -0.23 11.60 -14.53
C GLY A 60 0.41 10.78 -15.66
N GLU A 61 1.74 10.63 -15.67
CA GLU A 61 2.46 9.73 -16.58
C GLU A 61 2.65 8.33 -15.97
N GLY A 62 2.18 8.13 -14.74
CA GLY A 62 2.28 6.88 -14.02
C GLY A 62 3.63 6.64 -13.35
N ARG A 63 4.50 7.64 -13.23
CA ARG A 63 5.79 7.53 -12.54
C ARG A 63 5.60 7.74 -11.03
N LEU A 64 6.24 6.90 -10.23
CA LEU A 64 6.25 7.05 -8.77
C LEU A 64 7.00 8.34 -8.41
N ARG A 65 6.34 9.22 -7.67
CA ARG A 65 6.89 10.51 -7.21
C ARG A 65 7.13 10.55 -5.73
N GLU A 66 6.36 9.81 -4.95
CA GLU A 66 6.44 9.86 -3.51
C GLU A 66 6.00 8.54 -2.90
N VAL A 67 6.67 8.15 -1.82
CA VAL A 67 6.27 7.05 -0.97
C VAL A 67 6.10 7.58 0.45
N HIS A 68 4.93 7.37 1.04
CA HIS A 68 4.67 7.69 2.42
C HIS A 68 4.58 6.39 3.23
N HIS A 69 5.62 6.09 4.01
CA HIS A 69 5.60 4.99 4.97
C HIS A 69 4.86 5.40 6.23
N LYS A 70 3.75 4.72 6.55
CA LYS A 70 2.86 5.03 7.69
C LYS A 70 3.03 4.02 8.85
N TYR A 71 3.48 2.81 8.54
CA TYR A 71 3.68 1.73 9.52
C TYR A 71 4.80 0.79 9.03
N PRO A 72 5.65 0.24 9.92
CA PRO A 72 5.60 0.31 11.39
C PRO A 72 6.09 1.63 11.99
N ILE A 73 6.90 2.37 11.24
CA ILE A 73 7.39 3.69 11.60
C ILE A 73 6.85 4.66 10.56
N ASP A 74 6.21 5.73 11.00
CA ASP A 74 5.81 6.81 10.12
C ASP A 74 7.06 7.61 9.74
N LEU A 75 7.52 7.45 8.49
CA LEU A 75 8.69 8.18 7.96
C LEU A 75 8.26 9.43 7.19
N GLY A 76 6.98 9.78 7.23
CA GLY A 76 6.39 10.82 6.42
C GLY A 76 6.51 10.54 4.92
N HIS A 77 6.37 11.61 4.15
CA HIS A 77 6.44 11.61 2.70
C HIS A 77 7.90 11.66 2.22
N GLN A 78 8.33 10.64 1.49
CA GLN A 78 9.65 10.58 0.88
C GLN A 78 9.52 10.76 -0.63
N GLN A 79 10.08 11.84 -1.15
CA GLN A 79 10.13 12.04 -2.61
C GLN A 79 11.06 11.01 -3.23
N VAL A 80 10.59 10.40 -4.32
CA VAL A 80 11.41 9.54 -5.17
C VAL A 80 12.09 10.45 -6.19
N THR A 81 13.25 10.99 -5.82
CA THR A 81 14.16 11.62 -6.78
C THR A 81 14.76 10.50 -7.61
N GLY A 82 14.41 10.42 -8.89
CA GLY A 82 14.82 9.37 -9.82
C GLY A 82 16.31 9.38 -10.16
N GLU A 83 17.16 9.16 -9.16
CA GLU A 83 18.56 8.80 -9.32
C GLU A 83 18.71 7.34 -8.87
N GLU A 84 18.48 6.41 -9.81
CA GLU A 84 19.10 5.10 -9.70
C GLU A 84 20.61 5.29 -9.94
N PRO A 85 21.50 4.72 -9.11
CA PRO A 85 22.92 4.58 -9.45
C PRO A 85 23.16 3.56 -10.57
#